data_AF-I4DD95-F1
#
_entry.id   AF-I4DD95-F1
#
_cell.length_a   1.000
_cell.length_b   1.000
_cell.length_c   1.000
_cell.angle_alpha   90.00
_cell.angle_beta   90.00
_cell.angle_gamma   90.00
#
_symmetry.space_group_name_H-M   'P 1'
#
loop_
_entity.id
_entity.type
_entity.pdbx_description
1 polymer ?
#
loop_
_entity_poly.entity_id
_entity_poly.type
_entity_poly.pdbx_seq_one_letter_code
_entity_poly.pdbx_strand_id
1 'polypeptide(L)'
;CLPGIRFMGAGGWNRGRVGVIKNREKHKGSFETIHVQDASGHEFATRLGNVFTIGKGTKPWISLPKGKGIKLTIIEEAKKRAAAQATATA
;
A
#
# COMPACT_ATOMS: atom_id res chain seq x y z
N CYS A 1 8.57 -8.85 15.20
CA CYS A 1 7.50 -7.99 14.67
C CYS A 1 7.87 -6.55 14.95
N LEU A 2 7.98 -5.71 13.93
CA LEU A 2 8.05 -4.26 14.12
C LEU A 2 6.66 -3.69 13.75
N PRO A 3 5.68 -3.76 14.68
CA PRO A 3 4.36 -3.18 14.44
C PRO A 3 4.54 -1.67 14.29
N GLY A 4 4.29 -1.15 13.09
CA GLY A 4 4.35 0.27 12.81
C GLY A 4 5.35 0.71 11.76
N ILE A 5 6.14 -0.17 11.15
CA ILE A 5 6.95 0.24 10.00
C ILE A 5 6.04 0.34 8.77
N ARG A 6 6.11 1.48 8.08
CA ARG A 6 5.38 1.74 6.84
C ARG A 6 6.23 1.33 5.66
N PHE A 7 5.61 0.65 4.72
CA PHE A 7 6.30 0.09 3.57
C PHE A 7 5.67 0.53 2.27
N MET A 8 6.50 0.73 1.25
CA MET A 8 6.07 0.88 -0.14
C MET A 8 6.22 -0.45 -0.88
N GLY A 9 5.19 -0.86 -1.59
CA GLY A 9 5.35 -1.82 -2.67
C GLY A 9 6.03 -1.13 -3.86
N ALA A 10 7.25 -1.53 -4.22
CA ALA A 10 7.96 -0.94 -5.35
C ALA A 10 7.72 -1.66 -6.68
N GLY A 11 7.20 -2.88 -6.67
CA GLY A 11 7.05 -3.71 -7.87
C GLY A 11 5.81 -4.61 -7.87
N GLY A 12 5.41 -5.07 -9.06
CA GLY A 12 4.26 -5.94 -9.28
C GLY A 12 2.90 -5.22 -9.21
N TRP A 13 1.83 -5.99 -9.04
CA TRP A 13 0.44 -5.50 -8.99
C TRP A 13 0.18 -4.49 -7.85
N ASN A 14 1.03 -4.54 -6.82
CA ASN A 14 0.95 -3.76 -5.59
C ASN A 14 1.90 -2.55 -5.59
N ARG A 15 2.46 -2.17 -6.74
CA ARG A 15 3.35 -1.01 -6.87
C ARG A 15 2.64 0.28 -6.46
N GLY A 16 3.34 1.11 -5.68
CA GLY A 16 2.85 2.39 -5.17
C GLY A 16 1.90 2.29 -3.98
N ARG A 17 1.64 1.08 -3.44
CA ARG A 17 0.84 0.91 -2.23
C ARG A 17 1.65 1.16 -0.97
N VAL A 18 1.05 1.83 0.03
CA VAL A 18 1.71 2.12 1.32
C VAL A 18 0.91 1.58 2.49
N GLY A 19 1.50 0.64 3.22
CA GLY A 19 0.83 0.03 4.38
C GLY A 19 1.78 -0.35 5.49
N VAL A 20 1.22 -0.91 6.56
CA VAL A 20 1.91 -1.36 7.76
C VAL A 20 2.04 -2.88 7.71
N ILE A 21 3.22 -3.43 8.02
CA ILE A 21 3.38 -4.89 8.14
C ILE A 21 2.62 -5.40 9.36
N LYS A 22 1.76 -6.40 9.14
CA LYS A 22 1.15 -7.18 10.19
C LYS A 22 1.97 -8.41 10.50
N ASN A 23 2.16 -9.27 9.50
CA ASN A 23 2.81 -10.56 9.65
C ASN A 23 3.91 -10.75 8.60
N ARG A 24 4.99 -11.41 9.03
CA ARG A 24 6.04 -11.93 8.15
C ARG A 24 5.99 -13.44 8.21
N GLU A 25 5.83 -14.08 7.07
CA GLU A 25 5.82 -15.53 6.95
C GLU A 25 7.13 -15.96 6.31
N LYS A 26 7.96 -16.64 7.11
CA LYS A 26 9.27 -17.10 6.67
C LYS A 26 9.20 -18.57 6.27
N HIS A 27 9.39 -18.81 4.98
CA HIS A 27 9.53 -20.15 4.43
C HIS A 27 11.02 -20.48 4.21
N LYS A 28 11.53 -21.57 4.81
CA LYS A 28 12.89 -22.05 4.53
C LYS A 28 12.93 -22.64 3.11
N GLY A 29 13.73 -22.05 2.23
CA GLY A 29 13.92 -22.52 0.85
C GLY A 29 13.04 -21.86 -0.21
N SER A 30 12.18 -20.90 0.16
CA SER A 30 11.35 -20.14 -0.79
C SER A 30 11.33 -18.64 -0.45
N PHE A 31 10.56 -17.86 -1.21
CA PHE A 31 10.41 -16.43 -0.99
C PHE A 31 9.65 -16.15 0.31
N GLU A 32 10.12 -15.17 1.07
CA GLU A 32 9.42 -14.69 2.27
C GLU A 32 8.21 -13.84 1.86
N THR A 33 7.04 -14.23 2.37
CA THR A 33 5.78 -13.54 2.14
C THR A 33 5.50 -12.60 3.30
N ILE A 34 5.18 -11.35 2.99
CA ILE A 34 4.86 -10.32 3.96
C ILE A 34 3.40 -9.90 3.76
N HIS A 35 2.63 -9.97 4.85
CA HIS A 35 1.26 -9.46 4.92
C HIS A 35 1.28 -8.02 5.40
N VAL A 36 0.71 -7.13 4.58
CA VAL A 36 0.69 -5.69 4.78
C VAL A 36 -0.76 -5.21 4.80
N GLN A 37 -1.11 -4.37 5.78
CA GLN A 37 -2.40 -3.69 5.85
C GLN A 37 -2.23 -2.21 5.49
N ASP A 38 -3.00 -1.75 4.51
CA ASP A 38 -3.06 -0.34 4.12
C ASP A 38 -3.86 0.50 5.14
N ALA A 39 -3.79 1.84 5.04
CA ALA A 39 -4.55 2.75 5.88
C ALA A 39 -6.07 2.62 5.69
N SER A 40 -6.52 2.19 4.51
CA SER A 40 -7.95 1.89 4.23
C SER A 40 -8.41 0.53 4.75
N GLY A 41 -7.54 -0.24 5.44
CA GLY A 41 -7.90 -1.55 6.00
C GLY A 41 -7.78 -2.73 5.04
N HIS A 42 -7.49 -2.48 3.75
CA HIS A 42 -7.19 -3.54 2.80
C HIS A 42 -5.88 -4.26 3.14
N GLU A 43 -5.92 -5.58 3.20
CA GLU A 43 -4.74 -6.42 3.40
C GLU A 43 -4.24 -6.98 2.08
N PHE A 44 -2.92 -7.04 1.91
CA PHE A 44 -2.29 -7.63 0.75
C PHE A 44 -0.97 -8.29 1.10
N ALA A 45 -0.61 -9.32 0.32
CA ALA A 45 0.65 -10.04 0.46
C ALA A 45 1.66 -9.60 -0.61
N THR A 46 2.93 -9.46 -0.22
CA THR A 46 4.04 -9.17 -1.15
C THR A 46 5.30 -9.93 -0.76
N ARG A 47 6.22 -10.10 -1.71
CA ARG A 47 7.55 -10.66 -1.45
C ARG A 47 8.44 -9.62 -0.77
N LEU A 48 9.30 -10.06 0.15
CA LEU A 48 10.23 -9.18 0.88
C LEU A 48 11.13 -8.32 -0.03
N GLY A 49 11.56 -8.84 -1.19
CA GLY A 49 12.38 -8.08 -2.15
C GLY A 49 11.67 -6.87 -2.78
N ASN A 50 10.34 -6.81 -2.76
CA ASN A 50 9.55 -5.72 -3.34
C ASN A 50 9.11 -4.67 -2.31
N VAL A 51 9.58 -4.79 -1.06
CA VAL A 51 9.06 -4.08 0.11
C VAL A 51 10.13 -3.12 0.64
N PHE A 52 9.83 -1.81 0.60
CA PHE A 52 10.76 -0.76 1.03
C PHE A 52 10.26 -0.05 2.29
N THR A 53 11.08 0.06 3.33
CA THR A 53 10.77 0.79 4.55
C THR A 53 10.80 2.30 4.30
N ILE A 54 9.67 2.98 4.51
CA ILE A 54 9.55 4.45 4.33
C ILE A 54 9.59 5.20 5.68
N GLY A 55 9.36 4.50 6.79
CA GLY A 55 9.44 5.12 8.11
C GLY A 55 8.94 4.21 9.22
N LYS A 56 9.09 4.69 10.46
CA LYS A 56 8.69 4.00 11.68
C LYS A 56 7.56 4.76 12.36
N GLY A 57 6.49 4.05 12.69
CA GLY A 57 5.28 4.58 13.30
C GLY A 57 4.47 5.50 12.38
N THR A 58 3.94 6.56 12.97
CA THR A 58 3.03 7.52 12.32
C THR A 58 3.74 8.58 11.49
N LYS A 59 5.08 8.68 11.56
CA LYS A 59 5.86 9.67 10.81
C LYS A 59 6.65 9.01 9.67
N PRO A 60 6.26 9.26 8.40
CA PRO A 60 7.08 8.82 7.27
C PRO A 60 8.32 9.71 7.18
N TRP A 61 9.45 9.16 6.73
CA TRP A 61 10.67 9.95 6.48
C TRP A 61 10.61 10.72 5.17
N ILE A 62 9.67 10.37 4.29
CA ILE A 62 9.49 11.01 2.98
C ILE A 62 8.06 11.55 2.82
N SER A 63 7.91 12.65 2.09
CA SER A 63 6.60 13.23 1.78
C SER A 63 5.84 12.35 0.79
N LEU A 64 4.67 11.87 1.20
CA LEU A 64 3.83 11.00 0.37
C LEU A 64 3.02 11.82 -0.66
N PRO A 65 2.79 11.28 -1.88
CA PRO A 65 1.96 11.93 -2.89
C PRO A 65 0.47 11.98 -2.48
N LYS A 66 -0.36 12.75 -3.20
CA LYS A 66 -1.77 13.07 -2.85
C LYS A 66 -2.65 11.87 -2.47
N GLY A 67 -2.36 10.68 -2.99
CA GLY A 67 -3.10 9.45 -2.68
C GLY A 67 -2.63 8.70 -1.43
N LYS A 68 -1.59 9.18 -0.73
CA LYS A 68 -0.93 8.51 0.42
C LYS A 68 -0.55 7.04 0.18
N GLY A 69 -0.47 6.61 -1.08
CA GLY A 69 -0.24 5.23 -1.47
C GLY A 69 -1.46 4.31 -1.35
N ILE A 70 -2.68 4.85 -1.26
CA ILE A 70 -3.90 4.06 -1.19
C ILE A 70 -4.39 3.80 -2.60
N LYS A 71 -4.37 2.54 -3.03
CA LYS A 71 -4.99 2.14 -4.31
C LYS A 71 -6.46 1.82 -4.06
N LEU A 72 -7.33 2.67 -4.58
CA LEU A 72 -8.77 2.47 -4.58
C LEU A 72 -9.14 1.23 -5.39
N THR A 73 -10.29 0.64 -5.09
CA THR A 73 -10.85 -0.43 -5.91
C THR A 73 -11.33 0.12 -7.26
N ILE A 74 -11.49 -0.75 -8.26
CA ILE A 74 -11.95 -0.36 -9.61
C ILE A 74 -13.29 0.40 -9.52
N ILE A 75 -14.18 -0.03 -8.62
CA ILE A 75 -15.49 0.58 -8.42
C ILE A 75 -15.37 1.99 -7.83
N GLU A 76 -14.50 2.17 -6.83
CA GLU A 76 -14.27 3.49 -6.24
C GLU A 76 -13.55 4.45 -7.19
N GLU A 77 -12.60 3.95 -7.98
CA GLU A 77 -11.93 4.76 -9.00
C GLU A 77 -12.92 5.19 -10.10
N ALA A 78 -13.79 4.27 -10.56
CA ALA A 78 -14.84 4.58 -11.53
C ALA A 78 -15.82 5.63 -10.99
N LYS A 79 -16.27 5.49 -9.73
CA LYS A 79 -17.14 6.49 -9.08
C LYS A 79 -16.45 7.85 -8.96
N LYS A 80 -15.18 7.88 -8.56
CA LYS A 80 -14.40 9.12 -8.45
C LYS A 80 -14.21 9.79 -9.81
N ARG A 81 -13.97 9.01 -10.87
CA ARG A 81 -13.86 9.51 -12.23
C ARG A 81 -15.19 10.02 -12.76
N ALA A 82 -16.29 9.30 -12.51
CA ALA A 82 -17.64 9.73 -12.87
C ALA A 82 -18.05 11.01 -12.15
N ALA A 83 -17.74 11.13 -10.84
CA ALA A 83 -17.98 12.35 -10.07
C ALA A 83 -17.15 13.53 -10.57
N ALA A 84 -15.87 13.31 -10.89
CA ALA A 84 -15.01 14.34 -11.48
C ALA A 84 -15.47 14.77 -12.87
N GLN A 85 -15.99 13.83 -13.68
CA GLN A 85 -16.60 14.14 -14.96
C GLN A 85 -17.88 14.95 -14.79
N ALA A 86 -18.77 14.58 -13.86
CA ALA A 86 -20.01 15.31 -13.60
C ALA A 86 -19.77 16.76 -13.16
N THR A 87 -18.69 17.03 -12.41
CA THR A 87 -18.30 18.41 -12.05
C THR A 87 -17.62 19.19 -13.17
N ALA A 88 -17.10 18.53 -14.21
CA ALA A 88 -16.44 19.19 -15.34
C ALA A 88 -17.41 19.55 -16.47
N THR A 89 -18.59 18.92 -16.51
CA THR A 89 -19.67 19.20 -17.48
C THR A 89 -20.72 20.20 -16.97
N ALA A 90 -20.53 20.75 -15.77
CA ALA A 90 -21.39 21.76 -15.16
C ALA A 90 -20.70 23.14 -15.19
#